data_AF-A0A522SE12-F1
#
_entry.id   AF-A0A522SE12-F1
#
_cell.length_a   1.000
_cell.length_b   1.000
_cell.length_c   1.000
_cell.angle_alpha   90.00
_cell.angle_beta   90.00
_cell.angle_gamma   90.00
#
_symmetry.space_group_name_H-M   'P 1'
#
loop_
_entity.id
_entity.type
_entity.pdbx_description
1 polymer ?
#
loop_
_entity_poly.entity_id
_entity_poly.type
_entity_poly.pdbx_seq_one_letter_code
_entity_poly.pdbx_strand_id
1 'polypeptide(L)'
;MAAHFKRRIREPARFDAFMACRSAFISDTPCARCGSQKRTVYTASCWQCQITRRPLRLDAHGAVLAWPPAQRTRESFLDVHARKRRAKAGECVEFNAGDVLARKYPDGRLFIERTERAPRFHIEDANRLPPAGAAWLLDQMKSDPNLRAVAAWDNW
;
A
#
# COMPACT_ATOMS: atom_id res chain seq x y z
N MET A 1 16.84 -13.47 44.80
CA MET A 1 15.72 -12.75 44.13
C MET A 1 14.93 -13.63 43.15
N ALA A 2 15.57 -14.40 42.25
CA ALA A 2 14.86 -15.19 41.23
C ALA A 2 13.90 -16.30 41.77
N ALA A 3 14.21 -16.92 42.92
CA ALA A 3 13.41 -18.03 43.47
C ALA A 3 11.99 -17.64 43.91
N HIS A 4 11.79 -16.40 44.37
CA HIS A 4 10.47 -15.90 44.78
C HIS A 4 9.54 -15.70 43.58
N PHE A 5 10.07 -15.25 42.45
CA PHE A 5 9.30 -15.07 41.21
C PHE A 5 8.87 -16.40 40.61
N LYS A 6 9.71 -17.43 40.65
CA LYS A 6 9.39 -18.77 40.12
C LYS A 6 8.10 -19.37 40.68
N ARG A 7 7.79 -19.13 41.96
CA ARG A 7 6.56 -19.63 42.61
C ARG A 7 5.27 -19.00 42.08
N ARG A 8 5.34 -17.81 41.47
CA ARG A 8 4.20 -17.09 40.89
C ARG A 8 4.04 -17.31 39.39
N ILE A 9 5.00 -18.00 38.76
CA ILE A 9 5.04 -18.18 37.32
C ILE A 9 4.40 -19.52 36.98
N ARG A 10 3.32 -19.46 36.21
CA ARG A 10 2.55 -20.63 35.76
C ARG A 10 3.41 -21.65 34.99
N GLU A 11 4.44 -21.19 34.28
CA GLU A 11 5.35 -22.03 33.49
C GLU A 11 6.82 -21.69 33.83
N PRO A 12 7.41 -22.33 34.85
CA PRO A 12 8.80 -22.06 35.25
C PRO A 12 9.80 -22.28 34.11
N ALA A 13 9.59 -23.31 33.29
CA ALA A 13 10.44 -23.63 32.13
C ALA A 13 10.47 -22.49 31.08
N ARG A 14 9.35 -21.77 30.91
CA ARG A 14 9.27 -20.61 30.03
C ARG A 14 10.11 -19.45 30.55
N PHE A 15 10.05 -19.19 31.85
CA PHE A 15 10.84 -18.14 32.48
C PHE A 15 12.33 -18.45 32.45
N ASP A 16 12.72 -19.69 32.72
CA ASP A 16 14.12 -20.11 32.62
C ASP A 16 14.65 -19.97 31.18
N ALA A 17 13.85 -20.32 30.18
CA ALA A 17 14.20 -20.10 28.78
C ALA A 17 14.29 -18.61 28.41
N PHE A 18 13.41 -17.77 28.96
CA PHE A 18 13.45 -16.32 28.76
C PHE A 18 14.73 -15.70 29.35
N MET A 19 15.06 -16.05 30.60
CA MET A 19 16.28 -15.57 31.26
C MET A 19 17.55 -16.07 30.57
N ALA A 20 17.49 -17.23 29.91
CA ALA A 20 18.58 -17.77 29.10
C ALA A 20 18.60 -17.26 27.64
N CYS A 21 17.81 -16.23 27.31
CA CYS A 21 17.69 -15.65 25.97
C CYS A 21 17.37 -16.67 24.86
N ARG A 22 16.61 -17.73 25.18
CA ARG A 22 16.18 -18.74 24.22
C ARG A 22 14.87 -18.33 23.56
N SER A 23 14.67 -18.74 22.31
CA SER A 23 13.43 -18.47 21.56
C SER A 23 12.31 -19.48 21.84
N ALA A 24 12.63 -20.64 22.42
CA ALA A 24 11.69 -21.72 22.67
C ALA A 24 11.93 -22.46 24.00
N PHE A 25 10.89 -23.10 24.51
CA PHE A 25 10.90 -23.98 25.69
C PHE A 25 10.02 -25.21 25.47
N ILE A 26 10.20 -26.23 26.31
CA ILE A 26 9.33 -27.43 26.34
C ILE A 26 8.25 -27.19 27.39
N SER A 27 7.00 -27.30 26.97
CA SER A 27 5.80 -27.15 27.78
C SER A 27 5.27 -28.51 28.20
N ASP A 28 4.79 -28.63 29.44
CA ASP A 28 4.19 -29.86 29.97
C ASP A 28 2.91 -30.24 29.21
N THR A 29 2.13 -29.23 28.77
CA THR A 29 0.93 -29.45 27.96
C THR A 29 1.24 -29.48 26.46
N PRO A 30 1.00 -30.61 25.76
CA PRO A 30 1.19 -30.71 24.32
C PRO A 30 0.20 -29.81 23.55
N CYS A 31 0.57 -29.43 22.33
CA CYS A 31 -0.29 -28.63 21.47
C CYS A 31 -1.50 -29.45 21.00
N ALA A 32 -2.72 -28.94 21.21
CA ALA A 32 -3.95 -29.60 20.79
C ALA A 32 -4.06 -29.83 19.26
N ARG A 33 -3.31 -29.08 18.43
CA ARG A 33 -3.37 -29.21 16.97
C ARG A 33 -2.35 -30.21 16.39
N CYS A 34 -1.13 -30.23 16.92
CA CYS A 34 -0.02 -30.99 16.31
C CYS A 34 0.76 -31.87 17.30
N GLY A 35 0.34 -31.95 18.56
CA GLY A 35 0.98 -32.74 19.61
C GLY A 35 2.33 -32.20 20.12
N SER A 36 2.97 -31.25 19.42
CA SER A 36 4.28 -30.73 19.84
C SER A 36 4.23 -30.08 21.22
N GLN A 37 5.23 -30.39 22.05
CA GLN A 37 5.46 -29.74 23.35
C GLN A 37 6.35 -28.49 23.25
N LYS A 38 6.96 -28.22 22.08
CA LYS A 38 7.83 -27.06 21.90
C LYS A 38 7.00 -25.79 21.70
N ARG A 39 7.19 -24.78 22.55
CA ARG A 39 6.49 -23.50 22.51
C ARG A 39 7.44 -22.31 22.42
N THR A 40 6.98 -21.21 21.85
CA THR A 40 7.76 -19.95 21.79
C THR A 40 7.75 -19.25 23.14
N VAL A 41 8.88 -18.68 23.56
CA VAL A 41 8.98 -17.99 24.87
C VAL A 41 8.07 -16.75 24.96
N TYR A 42 7.96 -15.93 23.91
CA TYR A 42 7.20 -14.68 23.98
C TYR A 42 5.68 -14.87 24.00
N THR A 43 5.16 -15.74 23.14
CA THR A 43 3.71 -15.88 22.94
C THR A 43 3.12 -17.16 23.54
N ALA A 44 3.95 -18.04 24.11
CA ALA A 44 3.56 -19.39 24.58
C ALA A 44 2.78 -20.20 23.52
N SER A 45 2.90 -19.84 22.25
CA SER A 45 2.26 -20.53 21.14
C SER A 45 3.11 -21.72 20.68
N CYS A 46 2.47 -22.71 20.07
CA CYS A 46 3.17 -23.88 19.55
C CYS A 46 4.17 -23.47 18.47
N TRP A 47 5.43 -23.88 18.65
CA TRP A 47 6.53 -23.60 17.73
C TRP A 47 6.26 -24.16 16.34
N GLN A 48 5.81 -25.41 16.26
CA GLN A 48 5.53 -26.08 14.99
C GLN A 48 4.41 -25.39 14.23
N CYS A 49 3.27 -25.12 14.89
CA CYS A 49 2.15 -24.44 14.25
C CYS A 49 2.48 -23.01 13.83
N GLN A 50 3.36 -22.31 14.55
CA GLN A 50 3.85 -20.99 14.18
C GLN A 50 4.68 -21.04 12.91
N ILE A 51 5.65 -21.97 12.82
CA ILE A 51 6.50 -22.09 11.63
C ILE A 51 5.67 -22.45 10.40
N THR A 52 4.74 -23.41 10.50
CA THR A 52 3.91 -23.83 9.35
C THR A 52 2.98 -22.71 8.87
N ARG A 53 2.60 -21.76 9.73
CA ARG A 53 1.68 -20.65 9.39
C ARG A 53 2.39 -19.38 8.94
N ARG A 54 3.71 -19.28 9.05
CA ARG A 54 4.41 -18.06 8.66
C ARG A 54 4.50 -17.98 7.13
N PRO A 55 4.10 -16.86 6.51
CA PRO A 55 4.26 -16.65 5.07
C PRO A 55 5.74 -16.51 4.67
N LEU A 56 6.65 -16.38 5.64
CA LEU A 56 8.09 -16.25 5.46
C LEU A 56 8.78 -17.49 6.02
N ARG A 57 9.64 -18.11 5.19
CA ARG A 57 10.55 -19.17 5.64
C ARG A 57 11.61 -18.56 6.54
N LEU A 58 11.81 -19.13 7.72
CA LEU A 58 12.85 -18.72 8.67
C LEU A 58 13.96 -19.77 8.74
N ASP A 59 15.17 -19.35 9.08
CA ASP A 59 16.29 -20.23 9.36
C ASP A 59 16.20 -20.81 10.80
N ALA A 60 17.19 -21.63 11.16
CA ALA A 60 17.27 -22.24 12.49
C ALA A 60 17.44 -21.23 13.63
N HIS A 61 17.84 -19.99 13.33
CA HIS A 61 18.04 -18.90 14.27
C HIS A 61 16.86 -17.91 14.31
N GLY A 62 15.85 -18.11 13.46
CA GLY A 62 14.66 -17.27 13.37
C GLY A 62 14.79 -16.06 12.44
N ALA A 63 15.87 -15.97 11.64
CA ALA A 63 16.02 -14.96 10.61
C ALA A 63 15.26 -15.37 9.33
N VAL A 64 14.77 -14.39 8.56
CA VAL A 64 14.03 -14.63 7.32
C VAL A 64 14.99 -15.13 6.23
N LEU A 65 14.79 -16.36 5.75
CA LEU A 65 15.61 -16.98 4.70
C LEU A 65 15.46 -16.29 3.35
N ALA A 66 14.25 -15.84 3.03
CA ALA A 66 13.96 -15.11 1.82
C ALA A 66 12.77 -14.18 2.07
N TRP A 67 13.01 -12.87 1.90
CA TRP A 67 11.91 -11.93 1.75
C TRP A 67 11.23 -12.21 0.41
N PRO A 68 9.89 -12.24 0.35
CA PRO A 68 9.21 -12.25 -0.93
C PRO A 68 9.73 -11.05 -1.74
N PRO A 69 9.96 -11.21 -3.05
CA PRO A 69 10.38 -10.09 -3.89
C PRO A 69 9.40 -8.96 -3.64
N ALA A 70 9.93 -7.77 -3.35
CA ALA A 70 9.13 -6.60 -2.99
C ALA A 70 8.00 -6.47 -4.02
N GLN A 71 6.76 -6.71 -3.59
CA GLN A 71 5.60 -6.46 -4.41
C GLN A 71 5.54 -4.94 -4.60
N ARG A 72 6.19 -4.45 -5.65
CA ARG A 72 6.10 -3.06 -6.06
C ARG A 72 4.68 -2.86 -6.56
N THR A 73 3.80 -2.41 -5.66
CA THR A 73 2.56 -1.80 -6.10
C THR A 73 2.93 -0.63 -7.01
N ARG A 74 2.16 -0.44 -8.09
CA ARG A 74 2.30 0.69 -9.04
C ARG A 74 2.24 2.07 -8.36
N GLU A 75 1.88 2.09 -7.07
CA GLU A 75 1.73 3.23 -6.20
C GLU A 75 2.69 3.18 -5.01
N SER A 76 3.93 2.73 -5.22
CA SER A 76 4.91 2.84 -4.14
C SER A 76 5.05 4.31 -3.71
N PHE A 77 5.25 4.55 -2.42
CA PHE A 77 5.35 5.91 -1.87
C PHE A 77 6.39 6.77 -2.60
N LEU A 78 7.53 6.15 -2.98
CA LEU A 78 8.59 6.81 -3.73
C LEU A 78 8.13 7.22 -5.14
N ASP A 79 7.36 6.38 -5.82
CA ASP A 79 6.83 6.67 -7.16
C ASP A 79 5.80 7.81 -7.11
N VAL A 80 4.93 7.84 -6.10
CA VAL A 80 3.99 8.93 -5.87
C VAL A 80 4.74 10.24 -5.61
N HIS A 81 5.77 10.20 -4.76
CA HIS A 81 6.55 11.39 -4.43
C HIS A 81 7.38 11.88 -5.63
N ALA A 82 7.91 10.98 -6.45
CA ALA A 82 8.59 11.33 -7.69
C ALA A 82 7.62 12.00 -8.69
N ARG A 83 6.41 11.47 -8.87
CA ARG A 83 5.37 12.08 -9.72
C ARG A 83 4.99 13.48 -9.26
N LYS A 84 4.76 13.68 -7.95
CA LYS A 84 4.46 15.01 -7.38
C LYS A 84 5.60 16.02 -7.60
N ARG A 85 6.85 15.60 -7.45
CA ARG A 85 8.01 16.47 -7.72
C ARG A 85 8.09 16.90 -9.18
N ARG A 86 7.87 15.97 -10.11
CA ARG A 86 7.85 16.26 -11.56
C ARG A 86 6.72 17.21 -11.93
N ALA A 87 5.51 16.99 -11.40
CA ALA A 87 4.38 17.90 -11.58
C ALA A 87 4.67 19.30 -11.04
N LYS A 88 5.32 19.42 -9.85
CA LYS A 88 5.73 20.71 -9.29
C LYS A 88 6.81 21.42 -10.13
N ALA A 89 7.66 20.67 -10.83
CA ALA A 89 8.63 21.20 -11.77
C ALA A 89 8.00 21.67 -13.10
N GLY A 90 6.69 21.48 -13.29
CA GLY A 90 5.98 21.88 -14.50
C GLY A 90 6.01 20.84 -15.62
N GLU A 91 6.51 19.62 -15.35
CA GLU A 91 6.45 18.54 -16.35
C GLU A 91 5.00 18.19 -16.64
N CYS A 92 4.60 18.31 -17.90
CA CYS A 92 3.27 17.95 -18.38
C CYS A 92 3.35 17.51 -19.85
N VAL A 93 2.36 16.74 -20.27
CA VAL A 93 2.13 16.43 -21.68
C VAL A 93 0.97 17.29 -22.14
N GLU A 94 1.20 18.11 -23.15
CA GLU A 94 0.17 18.97 -23.75
C GLU A 94 -0.48 18.26 -24.94
N PHE A 95 -1.78 18.49 -25.11
CA PHE A 95 -2.56 18.00 -26.23
C PHE A 95 -3.51 19.10 -26.70
N ASN A 96 -3.46 19.40 -27.99
CA ASN A 96 -4.29 20.41 -28.63
C ASN A 96 -5.30 19.75 -29.55
N ALA A 97 -6.58 20.02 -29.31
CA ALA A 97 -7.68 19.60 -30.16
C ALA A 97 -8.51 20.82 -30.56
N GLY A 98 -8.21 21.40 -31.73
CA GLY A 98 -8.88 22.59 -32.22
C GLY A 98 -8.78 23.76 -31.23
N ASP A 99 -9.91 24.16 -30.66
CA ASP A 99 -10.05 25.28 -29.71
C ASP A 99 -9.85 24.87 -28.24
N VAL A 100 -9.50 23.61 -27.97
CA VAL A 100 -9.27 23.07 -26.63
C VAL A 100 -7.80 22.70 -26.44
N LEU A 101 -7.21 23.25 -25.38
CA LEU A 101 -5.90 22.88 -24.85
C LEU A 101 -6.10 21.98 -23.63
N ALA A 102 -5.49 20.80 -23.64
CA ALA A 102 -5.43 19.91 -22.50
C ALA A 102 -3.99 19.69 -22.04
N ARG A 103 -3.78 19.61 -20.72
CA ARG A 103 -2.47 19.25 -20.14
C ARG A 103 -2.63 18.15 -19.11
N LYS A 104 -1.87 17.07 -19.27
CA LYS A 104 -1.83 15.96 -18.32
C LYS A 104 -0.53 16.02 -17.53
N TYR A 105 -0.66 16.07 -16.21
CA TYR A 105 0.49 16.08 -15.30
C TYR A 105 0.84 14.67 -14.83
N PRO A 106 2.11 14.38 -14.48
CA PRO A 106 2.55 13.08 -13.99
C PRO A 106 1.82 12.59 -12.74
N ASP A 107 1.25 13.50 -11.94
CA ASP A 107 0.45 13.18 -10.75
C ASP A 107 -1.00 12.77 -11.07
N GLY A 108 -1.42 12.87 -12.33
CA GLY A 108 -2.74 12.51 -12.82
C GLY A 108 -3.71 13.69 -12.93
N ARG A 109 -3.30 14.92 -12.63
CA ARG A 109 -4.14 16.10 -12.86
C ARG A 109 -4.35 16.32 -14.36
N LEU A 110 -5.60 16.56 -14.76
CA LEU A 110 -5.97 16.90 -16.13
C LEU A 110 -6.48 18.34 -16.18
N PHE A 111 -5.70 19.21 -16.79
CA PHE A 111 -6.07 20.58 -17.07
C PHE A 111 -6.75 20.68 -18.43
N ILE A 112 -7.85 21.44 -18.52
CA ILE A 112 -8.56 21.67 -19.78
C ILE A 112 -8.92 23.16 -19.88
N GLU A 113 -8.58 23.78 -21.00
CA GLU A 113 -8.85 25.19 -21.29
C GLU A 113 -9.42 25.35 -22.69
N ARG A 114 -10.43 26.23 -22.82
CA ARG A 114 -11.00 26.66 -24.10
C ARG A 114 -10.87 28.17 -24.24
N THR A 115 -10.11 28.61 -25.24
CA THR A 115 -9.75 30.03 -25.42
C THR A 115 -10.55 30.72 -26.53
N GLU A 116 -10.84 30.02 -27.64
CA GLU A 116 -11.32 30.66 -28.86
C GLU A 116 -12.85 30.72 -29.01
N ARG A 117 -13.59 29.72 -28.50
CA ARG A 117 -15.05 29.61 -28.67
C ARG A 117 -15.83 29.79 -27.37
N ALA A 118 -16.99 30.44 -27.46
CA ALA A 118 -17.91 30.56 -26.33
C ALA A 118 -18.75 29.28 -26.14
N PRO A 119 -19.02 28.86 -24.89
CA PRO A 119 -18.54 29.45 -23.64
C PRO A 119 -17.06 29.13 -23.40
N ARG A 120 -16.28 30.14 -22.99
CA ARG A 120 -14.91 29.93 -22.50
C ARG A 120 -14.98 29.25 -21.15
N PHE A 121 -14.12 28.27 -20.93
CA PHE A 121 -14.00 27.61 -19.63
C PHE A 121 -12.55 27.19 -19.37
N HIS A 122 -12.27 27.07 -18.09
CA HIS A 122 -10.97 26.72 -17.56
C HIS A 122 -11.18 25.74 -16.41
N ILE A 123 -10.59 24.56 -16.52
CA ILE A 123 -10.69 23.47 -15.55
C ILE A 123 -9.27 23.13 -15.12
N GLU A 124 -8.94 23.44 -13.87
CA GLU A 124 -7.61 23.17 -13.33
C GLU A 124 -7.34 21.67 -13.14
N ASP A 125 -8.37 20.91 -12.75
CA ASP A 125 -8.29 19.45 -12.56
C ASP A 125 -9.65 18.77 -12.83
N ALA A 126 -9.82 18.23 -14.04
CA ALA A 126 -11.03 17.54 -14.46
C ALA A 126 -11.33 16.31 -13.59
N ASN A 127 -10.30 15.67 -13.03
CA ASN A 127 -10.43 14.49 -12.16
C ASN A 127 -10.96 14.83 -10.75
N ARG A 128 -11.03 16.12 -10.39
CA ARG A 128 -11.51 16.60 -9.09
C ARG A 128 -12.75 17.49 -9.20
N LEU A 129 -13.43 17.49 -10.34
CA LEU A 129 -14.66 18.24 -10.50
C LEU A 129 -15.73 17.74 -9.51
N PRO A 130 -16.50 18.64 -8.88
CA PRO A 130 -17.67 18.25 -8.11
C PRO A 130 -18.70 17.60 -9.05
N PRO A 131 -19.67 16.81 -8.53
CA PRO A 131 -20.63 16.07 -9.37
C PRO A 131 -21.33 16.93 -10.42
N ALA A 132 -21.73 18.16 -10.07
CA ALA A 132 -22.35 19.09 -11.00
C ALA A 132 -21.40 19.54 -12.13
N GLY A 133 -20.12 19.80 -11.81
CA GLY A 133 -19.11 20.16 -12.80
C GLY A 133 -18.72 19.00 -13.70
N ALA A 134 -18.62 17.79 -13.15
CA ALA A 134 -18.39 16.58 -13.93
C ALA A 134 -19.55 16.29 -14.88
N ALA A 135 -20.80 16.42 -14.41
CA ALA A 135 -21.99 16.24 -15.25
C ALA A 135 -22.05 17.26 -16.38
N TRP A 136 -21.73 18.53 -16.11
CA TRP A 136 -21.63 19.56 -17.13
C TRP A 136 -20.54 19.25 -18.17
N LEU A 137 -19.34 18.83 -17.75
CA LEU A 137 -18.24 18.50 -18.66
C LEU A 137 -18.59 17.30 -19.56
N LEU A 138 -19.20 16.27 -18.98
CA LEU A 138 -19.70 15.11 -19.73
C LEU A 138 -20.78 15.50 -20.75
N ASP A 139 -21.64 16.46 -20.41
CA ASP A 139 -22.64 16.99 -21.34
C ASP A 139 -21.97 17.76 -22.49
N GLN A 140 -20.97 18.60 -22.19
CA GLN A 140 -20.17 19.29 -23.22
C GLN A 140 -19.43 18.30 -24.13
N MET A 141 -18.91 17.20 -23.58
CA MET A 141 -18.27 16.15 -24.38
C MET A 141 -19.23 15.48 -25.37
N LYS A 142 -20.55 15.46 -25.12
CA LYS A 142 -21.48 14.88 -26.10
C LYS A 142 -21.62 15.74 -27.35
N SER A 143 -21.63 17.06 -27.17
CA SER A 143 -21.84 18.02 -28.25
C SER A 143 -20.53 18.45 -28.93
N ASP A 144 -19.40 18.37 -28.21
CA ASP A 144 -18.15 18.92 -28.66
C ASP A 144 -17.12 17.83 -29.09
N PRO A 145 -16.72 17.79 -30.38
CA PRO A 145 -15.75 16.81 -30.85
C PRO A 145 -14.34 17.01 -30.29
N ASN A 146 -13.94 18.24 -29.97
CA ASN A 146 -12.61 18.55 -29.45
C ASN A 146 -12.45 18.04 -28.02
N LEU A 147 -13.48 18.21 -27.19
CA LEU A 147 -13.50 17.63 -25.85
C LEU A 147 -13.51 16.09 -25.87
N ARG A 148 -14.17 15.46 -26.85
CA ARG A 148 -14.10 14.01 -27.03
C ARG A 148 -12.70 13.54 -27.40
N ALA A 149 -11.99 14.28 -28.26
CA ALA A 149 -10.61 13.98 -28.60
C ALA A 149 -9.71 14.05 -27.36
N VAL A 150 -9.90 15.06 -26.50
CA VAL A 150 -9.17 15.18 -25.22
C VAL A 150 -9.46 13.98 -24.31
N ALA A 151 -10.71 13.57 -24.15
CA ALA A 151 -11.07 12.43 -23.31
C ALA A 151 -10.50 11.11 -23.84
N ALA A 152 -10.56 10.89 -25.17
CA ALA A 152 -9.95 9.74 -25.81
C ALA A 152 -8.43 9.71 -25.61
N TRP A 153 -7.77 10.87 -25.66
CA TRP A 153 -6.34 11.01 -25.38
C TRP A 153 -6.00 10.71 -23.90
N ASP A 154 -6.82 11.17 -22.95
CA ASP A 154 -6.58 10.95 -21.52
C ASP A 154 -6.91 9.51 -21.06
N ASN A 155 -7.68 8.77 -21.87
CA ASN A 155 -8.38 7.52 -21.54
C ASN A 155 -9.45 7.71 -20.44
N TRP A 156 -10.27 8.75 -20.62
CA TRP A 156 -11.40 9.07 -19.75
C TRP A 156 -12.67 8.31 -20.13
#